data_AF-A0AAD9DSP8-F1
#
_entry.id   AF-A0AAD9DSP8-F1
#
_cell.length_a   1.000
_cell.length_b   1.000
_cell.length_c   1.000
_cell.angle_alpha   90.00
_cell.angle_beta   90.00
_cell.angle_gamma   90.00
#
_symmetry.space_group_name_H-M   'P 1'
#
loop_
_entity.id
_entity.type
_entity.pdbx_description
1 polymer ?
#
loop_
_entity_poly.entity_id
_entity_poly.type
_entity_poly.pdbx_seq_one_letter_code
_entity_poly.pdbx_strand_id
1 'polypeptide(L)'
;MTLFTLTLLTGKTRTWGDALVTNASPLMNDYTAFIQDFKAVFYHPCQGRVCGQSLLELKQGVQTAPDYAMEFQTLAAGTRWNEPTLVAAFMHGLRADLQAELTSLNEVVHLAIACDRLLQERRRQFHRGLPRRENDSTIGQVEALVEPMQLGM
;
A
#
# COMPACT_ATOMS: atom_id res chain seq x y z
N MET A 1 -13.54 -35.46 -19.60
CA MET A 1 -12.60 -34.64 -18.81
C MET A 1 -12.69 -34.91 -17.30
N THR A 2 -13.89 -35.09 -16.73
CA THR A 2 -14.14 -35.46 -15.31
C THR A 2 -13.52 -36.80 -14.87
N LEU A 3 -13.51 -37.81 -15.75
CA LEU A 3 -12.91 -39.12 -15.45
C LEU A 3 -11.39 -39.07 -15.23
N PHE A 4 -10.69 -38.20 -15.95
CA PHE A 4 -9.24 -38.04 -15.78
C PHE A 4 -8.90 -37.38 -14.43
N THR A 5 -9.70 -36.39 -14.01
CA THR A 5 -9.54 -35.79 -12.69
C THR A 5 -9.85 -36.78 -11.57
N LEU A 6 -10.83 -37.68 -11.76
CA LEU A 6 -11.13 -38.78 -10.84
C LEU A 6 -9.95 -39.77 -10.68
N THR A 7 -9.26 -40.11 -11.77
CA THR A 7 -8.07 -40.99 -11.71
C THR A 7 -6.87 -40.37 -11.01
N LEU A 8 -6.84 -39.03 -10.89
CA LEU A 8 -5.81 -38.29 -10.18
C LEU A 8 -6.09 -38.20 -8.66
N LEU A 9 -7.33 -38.50 -8.24
CA LEU A 9 -7.71 -38.47 -6.82
C LEU A 9 -7.08 -39.64 -6.06
N THR A 10 -6.45 -39.33 -4.93
CA THR A 10 -5.78 -40.30 -4.07
C THR A 10 -6.23 -40.13 -2.61
N GLY A 11 -6.36 -41.24 -1.88
CA GLY A 11 -6.82 -41.23 -0.49
C GLY A 11 -8.33 -40.93 -0.37
N LYS A 12 -8.70 -40.03 0.56
CA LYS A 12 -10.12 -39.73 0.90
C LYS A 12 -10.92 -39.13 -0.26
N THR A 13 -10.25 -38.47 -1.21
CA THR A 13 -10.87 -37.91 -2.43
C THR A 13 -11.33 -38.99 -3.40
N ARG A 14 -10.62 -40.13 -3.44
CA ARG A 14 -10.99 -41.28 -4.30
C ARG A 14 -12.30 -41.92 -3.84
N THR A 15 -12.49 -42.09 -2.54
CA THR A 15 -13.75 -42.65 -1.99
C THR A 15 -14.96 -41.77 -2.31
N TRP A 16 -14.80 -40.45 -2.26
CA TRP A 16 -15.83 -39.50 -2.71
C TRP A 16 -16.07 -39.57 -4.22
N GLY A 17 -14.99 -39.65 -5.00
CA GLY A 17 -15.07 -39.85 -6.44
C GLY A 17 -15.79 -41.13 -6.85
N ASP A 18 -15.48 -42.25 -6.20
CA ASP A 18 -16.11 -43.55 -6.43
C ASP A 18 -17.60 -43.53 -6.07
N ALA A 19 -17.99 -42.79 -5.02
CA ALA A 19 -19.39 -42.60 -4.65
C ALA A 19 -20.18 -41.78 -5.69
N LEU A 20 -19.54 -40.82 -6.36
CA LEU A 20 -20.15 -40.07 -7.47
C LEU A 20 -20.33 -40.92 -8.73
N VAL A 21 -19.37 -41.81 -9.03
CA VAL A 21 -19.48 -42.80 -10.12
C VAL A 21 -20.61 -43.77 -9.84
N THR A 22 -20.66 -44.30 -8.61
CA THR A 22 -21.64 -45.32 -8.21
C THR A 22 -23.08 -44.79 -8.24
N ASN A 23 -23.29 -43.52 -7.91
CA ASN A 23 -24.60 -42.88 -7.97
C ASN A 23 -24.99 -42.34 -9.36
N ALA A 24 -24.18 -42.56 -10.40
CA ALA A 24 -24.39 -42.00 -11.74
C ALA A 24 -24.71 -40.49 -11.70
N SER A 25 -24.00 -39.75 -10.85
CA SER A 25 -24.30 -38.34 -10.59
C SER A 25 -24.21 -37.52 -11.87
N PRO A 26 -25.15 -36.57 -12.12
CA PRO A 26 -25.11 -35.70 -13.30
C PRO A 26 -23.84 -34.85 -13.38
N LEU A 27 -23.12 -34.69 -12.25
CA LEU A 27 -21.81 -34.04 -12.16
C LEU A 27 -20.74 -34.72 -13.03
N MET A 28 -20.91 -35.99 -13.41
CA MET A 28 -20.02 -36.68 -14.36
C MET A 28 -20.01 -36.06 -15.76
N ASN A 29 -21.15 -35.48 -16.18
CA ASN A 29 -21.34 -34.90 -17.51
C ASN A 29 -21.04 -33.40 -17.57
N ASP A 30 -20.96 -32.72 -16.42
CA ASP A 30 -20.60 -31.31 -16.33
C ASP A 30 -19.33 -31.13 -15.51
N TYR A 31 -18.22 -30.90 -16.21
CA TYR A 31 -16.92 -30.66 -15.61
C TYR A 31 -16.88 -29.42 -14.70
N THR A 32 -17.66 -28.40 -15.01
CA THR A 32 -17.70 -27.16 -14.22
C THR A 32 -18.39 -27.40 -12.89
N ALA A 33 -19.54 -28.07 -12.93
CA ALA A 33 -20.27 -28.47 -11.73
C ALA A 33 -19.45 -29.44 -10.87
N PHE A 34 -18.74 -30.41 -11.49
CA PHE A 34 -17.82 -31.31 -10.80
C PHE A 34 -16.72 -30.57 -10.04
N ILE A 35 -16.06 -29.58 -10.67
CA ILE A 35 -15.00 -28.81 -10.03
C ILE A 35 -15.55 -27.91 -8.92
N GLN A 36 -16.75 -27.36 -9.06
CA GLN A 36 -17.39 -26.58 -8.00
C GLN A 36 -17.68 -27.43 -6.76
N ASP A 37 -18.23 -28.63 -6.96
CA ASP A 37 -18.55 -29.54 -5.86
C ASP A 37 -17.29 -30.13 -5.23
N PHE A 38 -16.28 -30.47 -6.06
CA PHE A 38 -14.96 -30.89 -5.58
C PHE A 38 -14.30 -29.79 -4.73
N LYS A 39 -14.40 -28.53 -5.16
CA LYS A 39 -13.94 -27.40 -4.35
C LYS A 39 -14.78 -27.26 -3.08
N ALA A 40 -16.10 -27.38 -3.13
CA ALA A 40 -16.92 -27.30 -1.91
C ALA A 40 -16.57 -28.40 -0.88
N VAL A 41 -16.25 -29.60 -1.33
CA VAL A 41 -15.97 -30.76 -0.46
C VAL A 41 -14.53 -30.81 0.04
N PHE A 42 -13.55 -30.38 -0.78
CA PHE A 42 -12.12 -30.49 -0.44
C PHE A 42 -11.40 -29.16 -0.31
N TYR A 43 -11.85 -28.14 -1.03
CA TYR A 43 -11.36 -26.79 -0.87
C TYR A 43 -12.15 -26.11 0.26
N HIS A 44 -11.65 -26.30 1.48
CA HIS A 44 -12.03 -25.44 2.60
C HIS A 44 -10.98 -24.33 2.68
N PRO A 45 -11.10 -23.23 1.91
CA PRO A 45 -10.33 -22.05 2.25
C PRO A 45 -10.75 -21.73 3.67
N CYS A 46 -9.81 -21.49 4.58
CA CYS A 46 -10.16 -21.23 5.96
C CYS A 46 -10.95 -19.90 5.99
N GLN A 47 -12.27 -19.97 5.87
CA GLN A 47 -13.08 -18.79 5.57
C GLN A 47 -13.19 -17.93 6.82
N GLY A 48 -12.80 -16.67 6.70
CA GLY A 48 -13.07 -15.64 7.69
C GLY A 48 -12.12 -15.66 8.89
N ARG A 49 -12.68 -15.82 10.10
CA ARG A 49 -12.00 -15.52 11.37
C ARG A 49 -10.77 -16.39 11.64
N VAL A 50 -10.77 -17.64 11.19
CA VAL A 50 -9.68 -18.60 11.45
C VAL A 50 -8.44 -18.26 10.61
N CYS A 51 -8.59 -18.00 9.31
CA CYS A 51 -7.47 -17.48 8.50
C CYS A 51 -6.98 -16.12 9.02
N GLY A 52 -7.90 -15.23 9.43
CA GLY A 52 -7.52 -13.93 9.98
C GLY A 52 -6.71 -14.04 11.27
N GLN A 53 -7.06 -14.97 12.16
CA GLN A 53 -6.27 -15.26 13.36
C GLN A 53 -4.91 -15.85 13.01
N SER A 54 -4.85 -16.87 12.14
CA SER A 54 -3.58 -17.45 11.71
C SER A 54 -2.67 -16.42 11.02
N LEU A 55 -3.24 -15.45 10.30
CA LEU A 55 -2.50 -14.38 9.63
C LEU A 55 -1.98 -13.32 10.61
N LEU A 56 -2.66 -13.09 11.75
CA LEU A 56 -2.15 -12.24 12.86
C LEU A 56 -1.13 -12.95 13.74
N GLU A 57 -1.26 -14.27 13.88
CA GLU A 57 -0.34 -15.10 14.65
C GLU A 57 0.92 -15.42 13.85
N LEU A 58 0.88 -15.29 12.52
CA LEU A 58 2.04 -15.46 11.65
C LEU A 58 3.11 -14.42 11.99
N LYS A 59 4.26 -14.90 12.44
CA LYS A 59 5.44 -14.07 12.69
C LYS A 59 6.59 -14.62 11.86
N GLN A 60 7.33 -13.71 11.22
CA GLN A 60 8.50 -14.04 10.40
C GLN A 60 9.53 -14.87 11.17
N GLY A 61 9.71 -14.61 12.48
CA GLY A 61 10.59 -15.41 13.32
C GLY A 61 12.01 -15.54 12.77
N VAL A 62 12.44 -16.77 12.49
CA VAL A 62 13.76 -17.12 11.91
C VAL A 62 13.72 -17.27 10.38
N GLN A 63 12.54 -17.17 9.77
CA GLN A 63 12.38 -17.33 8.33
C GLN A 63 12.86 -16.08 7.56
N THR A 64 13.30 -16.33 6.34
CA THR A 64 13.62 -15.33 5.32
C THR A 64 12.37 -14.53 4.93
N ALA A 65 12.55 -13.23 4.68
CA ALA A 65 11.45 -12.33 4.27
C ALA A 65 10.62 -12.84 3.06
N PRO A 66 11.22 -13.40 1.98
CA PRO A 66 10.43 -13.92 0.86
C PRO A 66 9.59 -15.15 1.20
N ASP A 67 10.11 -16.09 1.99
CA ASP A 67 9.35 -17.28 2.41
C ASP A 67 8.17 -16.89 3.30
N TYR A 68 8.40 -15.97 4.24
CA TYR A 68 7.33 -15.39 5.06
C TYR A 68 6.28 -14.66 4.22
N ALA A 69 6.69 -13.87 3.22
CA ALA A 69 5.77 -13.16 2.33
C ALA A 69 4.90 -14.13 1.51
N MET A 70 5.47 -15.25 1.06
CA MET A 70 4.72 -16.27 0.31
C MET A 70 3.68 -16.97 1.18
N GLU A 71 4.04 -17.31 2.42
CA GLU A 71 3.11 -17.90 3.39
C GLU A 71 1.99 -16.92 3.77
N PHE A 72 2.34 -15.66 4.00
CA PHE A 72 1.40 -14.58 4.23
C PHE A 72 0.43 -14.40 3.07
N GLN A 73 0.92 -14.37 1.82
CA GLN A 73 0.07 -14.24 0.62
C GLN A 73 -0.89 -15.43 0.46
N THR A 74 -0.42 -16.64 0.77
CA THR A 74 -1.25 -17.85 0.72
C THR A 74 -2.40 -17.78 1.72
N LEU A 75 -2.13 -17.30 2.94
CA LEU A 75 -3.17 -17.08 3.95
C LEU A 75 -4.07 -15.89 3.59
N ALA A 76 -3.51 -14.81 3.04
CA ALA A 76 -4.24 -13.62 2.63
C ALA A 76 -5.25 -13.93 1.52
N ALA A 77 -4.91 -14.82 0.57
CA ALA A 77 -5.81 -15.28 -0.49
C ALA A 77 -7.06 -16.01 0.03
N GLY A 78 -6.99 -16.60 1.24
CA GLY A 78 -8.13 -17.19 1.93
C GLY A 78 -8.98 -16.18 2.73
N THR A 79 -8.50 -14.95 2.88
CA THR A 79 -9.13 -13.91 3.71
C THR A 79 -9.90 -12.90 2.87
N ARG A 80 -10.91 -12.26 3.46
CA ARG A 80 -11.62 -11.12 2.85
C ARG A 80 -11.08 -9.78 3.38
N TRP A 81 -9.79 -9.72 3.73
CA TRP A 81 -9.21 -8.53 4.34
C TRP A 81 -8.90 -7.47 3.29
N ASN A 82 -9.08 -6.21 3.68
CA ASN A 82 -8.74 -5.08 2.82
C ASN A 82 -7.21 -4.92 2.76
N GLU A 83 -6.71 -4.36 1.66
CA GLU A 83 -5.29 -4.04 1.47
C GLU A 83 -4.65 -3.30 2.67
N PRO A 84 -5.23 -2.22 3.24
CA PRO A 84 -4.67 -1.58 4.43
C PRO A 84 -4.59 -2.49 5.66
N THR A 85 -5.52 -3.44 5.81
CA THR A 85 -5.53 -4.40 6.92
C THR A 85 -4.46 -5.47 6.73
N LEU A 86 -4.25 -5.92 5.48
CA LEU A 86 -3.18 -6.85 5.13
C LEU A 86 -1.80 -6.20 5.34
N VAL A 87 -1.62 -4.95 4.91
CA VAL A 87 -0.37 -4.22 5.13
C VAL A 87 -0.07 -4.06 6.62
N ALA A 88 -1.06 -3.66 7.43
CA ALA A 88 -0.87 -3.52 8.87
C ALA A 88 -0.48 -4.87 9.53
N ALA A 89 -1.17 -5.96 9.16
CA ALA A 89 -0.86 -7.28 9.69
C ALA A 89 0.52 -7.79 9.25
N PHE A 90 0.90 -7.55 8.00
CA PHE A 90 2.23 -7.89 7.49
C PHE A 90 3.32 -7.16 8.28
N MET A 91 3.15 -5.86 8.51
CA MET A 91 4.08 -5.05 9.31
C MET A 91 4.17 -5.49 10.77
N HIS A 92 3.07 -6.00 11.36
CA HIS A 92 3.07 -6.52 12.73
C HIS A 92 3.78 -7.88 12.86
N GLY A 93 3.76 -8.72 11.82
CA GLY A 93 4.41 -10.04 11.83
C GLY A 93 5.88 -10.02 11.37
N LEU A 94 6.35 -8.91 10.78
CA LEU A 94 7.74 -8.70 10.37
C LEU A 94 8.70 -8.69 11.57
N ARG A 95 9.96 -9.06 11.32
CA ARG A 95 11.03 -8.93 12.32
C ARG A 95 11.21 -7.46 12.74
N ALA A 96 11.51 -7.23 14.02
CA ALA A 96 11.72 -5.90 14.58
C ALA A 96 12.80 -5.09 13.82
N ASP A 97 13.85 -5.74 13.32
CA ASP A 97 14.92 -5.08 12.55
C ASP A 97 14.38 -4.51 11.22
N LEU A 98 13.63 -5.32 10.46
CA LEU A 98 13.01 -4.89 9.20
C LEU A 98 11.88 -3.89 9.45
N GLN A 99 11.12 -4.07 10.53
CA GLN A 99 10.09 -3.12 10.93
C GLN A 99 10.70 -1.74 11.23
N ALA A 100 11.81 -1.70 11.98
CA ALA A 100 12.51 -0.45 12.30
C ALA A 100 13.07 0.23 11.04
N GLU A 101 13.63 -0.52 10.11
CA GLU A 101 14.14 0.02 8.84
C GLU A 101 13.01 0.58 7.96
N LEU A 102 11.87 -0.11 7.89
CA LEU A 102 10.68 0.37 7.18
C LEU A 102 10.06 1.62 7.84
N THR A 103 10.04 1.69 9.17
CA THR A 103 9.59 2.89 9.90
C THR A 103 10.53 4.07 9.62
N SER A 104 11.84 3.86 9.65
CA SER A 104 12.83 4.89 9.33
C SER A 104 12.65 5.42 7.90
N LEU A 105 12.43 4.55 6.92
CA LEU A 105 12.15 4.98 5.55
C LEU A 105 10.86 5.82 5.46
N ASN A 106 9.81 5.41 6.15
CA ASN A 106 8.54 6.16 6.17
C ASN A 106 8.72 7.56 6.80
N GLU A 107 9.49 7.67 7.88
CA GLU A 107 9.84 8.94 8.50
C GLU A 107 10.59 9.87 7.54
N VAL A 108 11.56 9.35 6.79
CA VAL A 108 12.30 10.11 5.77
C VAL A 108 11.35 10.63 4.68
N VAL A 109 10.41 9.80 4.20
CA VAL A 109 9.40 10.21 3.22
C VAL A 109 8.50 11.32 3.77
N HIS A 110 8.02 11.20 5.00
CA HIS A 110 7.21 12.23 5.65
C HIS A 110 7.98 13.55 5.79
N LEU A 111 9.25 13.48 6.18
CA LEU A 111 10.11 14.65 6.30
C LEU A 111 10.33 15.32 4.94
N ALA A 112 10.57 14.55 3.88
CA ALA A 112 10.73 15.08 2.53
C ALA A 112 9.46 15.81 2.04
N ILE A 113 8.28 15.22 2.27
CA ILE A 113 6.99 15.85 1.93
C ILE A 113 6.80 17.15 2.73
N ALA A 114 7.13 17.15 4.03
CA ALA A 114 7.04 18.34 4.86
C ALA A 114 8.02 19.44 4.38
N CYS A 115 9.25 19.07 4.04
CA CYS A 115 10.24 19.97 3.47
C CYS A 115 9.77 20.55 2.12
N ASP A 116 9.18 19.76 1.23
CA ASP A 116 8.66 20.24 -0.05
C ASP A 116 7.53 21.25 0.16
N ARG A 117 6.59 20.97 1.08
CA ARG A 117 5.52 21.91 1.47
C ARG A 117 6.09 23.23 1.99
N LEU A 118 7.09 23.18 2.88
CA LEU A 118 7.76 24.36 3.42
C LEU A 118 8.50 25.16 2.33
N LEU A 119 9.19 24.47 1.42
CA LEU A 119 9.87 25.11 0.28
C LEU A 119 8.87 25.76 -0.67
N GLN A 120 7.75 25.12 -0.94
CA GLN A 120 6.69 25.67 -1.79
C GLN A 120 6.10 26.94 -1.16
N GLU A 121 5.85 26.94 0.16
CA GLU A 121 5.32 28.10 0.87
C GLU A 121 6.31 29.27 0.86
N ARG A 122 7.61 29.01 1.09
CA ARG A 122 8.66 30.04 0.96
C ARG A 122 8.70 30.64 -0.45
N ARG A 123 8.60 29.81 -1.50
CA ARG A 123 8.58 30.29 -2.89
C ARG A 123 7.36 31.17 -3.17
N ARG A 124 6.18 30.80 -2.67
CA ARG A 124 4.95 31.60 -2.78
C ARG A 124 5.11 32.97 -2.11
N GLN A 125 5.68 33.01 -0.90
CA GLN A 125 5.93 34.25 -0.17
C GLN A 125 6.94 35.15 -0.89
N PHE A 126 8.01 34.58 -1.44
CA PHE A 126 8.97 35.32 -2.26
C PHE A 126 8.34 35.91 -3.53
N HIS A 127 7.47 35.17 -4.21
CA HIS A 127 6.77 35.68 -5.40
C HIS A 127 5.70 36.72 -5.06
N ARG A 128 5.14 36.69 -3.85
CA ARG A 128 4.18 37.70 -3.36
C ARG A 128 4.85 38.97 -2.83
N GLY A 129 6.16 38.95 -2.58
CA GLY A 129 6.90 39.98 -1.86
C GLY A 129 7.90 40.81 -2.68
N LEU A 130 7.84 40.80 -4.01
CA LEU A 130 8.64 41.72 -4.84
C LEU A 130 7.88 43.05 -5.04
N PRO A 131 8.23 44.16 -4.35
CA PRO A 131 7.85 45.47 -4.83
C PRO A 131 8.72 45.77 -6.06
N ARG A 132 8.06 46.13 -7.17
CA ARG A 132 8.68 46.72 -8.35
C ARG A 132 9.42 47.99 -7.92
N ARG A 133 10.72 47.87 -7.69
CA ARG A 133 11.61 49.01 -7.47
C ARG A 133 11.92 49.63 -8.84
N GLU A 134 10.95 50.37 -9.38
CA GLU A 134 11.19 51.25 -10.52
C GLU A 134 11.65 52.62 -10.01
N ASN A 135 12.97 52.75 -9.95
CA ASN A 135 13.76 53.89 -10.40
C ASN A 135 13.04 55.25 -10.46
N ASP A 136 13.18 56.00 -9.37
CA ASP A 136 12.99 57.45 -9.38
C ASP A 136 14.19 58.09 -10.09
N SER A 137 14.00 58.45 -11.36
CA SER A 137 14.93 59.25 -12.13
C SER A 137 14.84 60.70 -11.64
N THR A 138 15.69 61.09 -10.69
CA THR A 138 15.97 62.51 -10.43
C THR A 138 17.44 62.70 -10.09
N ILE A 139 18.31 62.39 -11.05
CA ILE A 139 19.66 62.98 -11.11
C ILE A 139 19.54 64.24 -11.95
N GLY A 140 19.46 65.40 -11.30
CA GLY A 140 19.48 66.68 -11.98
C GLY A 140 18.83 67.81 -11.19
N GLN A 141 19.37 68.16 -10.03
CA GLN A 141 19.32 69.52 -9.46
C GLN A 141 20.19 69.56 -8.19
N VAL A 142 21.49 69.81 -8.38
CA VAL A 142 22.38 70.28 -7.30
C VAL A 142 22.95 71.61 -7.77
N GLU A 143 22.20 72.68 -7.57
CA GLU A 143 22.58 74.11 -7.62
C GLU A 143 21.28 74.88 -7.26
N ALA A 144 21.18 75.75 -6.27
CA ALA A 144 22.14 76.56 -5.57
C ALA A 144 21.74 76.76 -4.10
N LEU A 145 22.77 76.89 -3.27
CA LEU A 145 22.73 77.19 -1.84
C LEU A 145 22.50 78.69 -1.61
N VAL A 146 21.83 79.00 -0.50
CA VAL A 146 21.87 80.23 0.34
C VAL A 146 20.64 81.14 0.30
N GLU A 147 20.09 81.29 1.50
CA GLU A 147 18.89 81.97 2.01
C GLU A 147 18.71 83.47 1.72
N PRO A 148 17.49 84.01 1.96
CA PRO A 148 17.10 85.39 1.69
C PRO A 148 17.49 86.33 2.84
N MET A 149 17.94 87.54 2.53
CA MET A 149 17.86 88.67 3.48
C MET A 149 17.43 89.95 2.75
N GLN A 150 16.40 90.58 3.31
CA GLN A 150 15.76 91.82 2.90
C GLN A 150 16.54 93.07 3.37
N LEU A 151 16.11 94.23 2.86
CA LEU A 151 16.49 95.63 3.14
C LEU A 151 17.71 96.15 2.35
N GLY A 152 17.67 97.32 1.71
CA GLY A 152 16.67 98.37 1.63
C GLY A 152 17.28 99.61 0.95
N MET A 153 16.39 100.47 0.44
CA MET A 153 16.60 101.82 -0.14
C MET A 153 17.23 101.90 -1.53
#